data_AF-A0A2V8WUL1-F1
#
_entry.id   AF-A0A2V8WUL1-F1
#
_cell.length_a   1.000
_cell.length_b   1.000
_cell.length_c   1.000
_cell.angle_alpha   90.00
_cell.angle_beta   90.00
_cell.angle_gamma   90.00
#
_symmetry.space_group_name_H-M   'P 1'
#
loop_
_entity.id
_entity.type
_entity.pdbx_description
1 polymer ?
#
loop_
_entity_poly.entity_id
_entity_poly.type
_entity_poly.pdbx_seq_one_letter_code
_entity_poly.pdbx_strand_id
1 'polypeptide(L)'
;MLKKVPADGGPAVTVRTERLRNVIGLHGATLYYLVERPFIDGTPEFEIRAATPEDAPFRVLARIPSSRAPIWQIVNPALSPDGKWLAQALTDGFTTNLWALSTTTGKWRQITDFGERATFIARRVSWSSDGRSILAAVAEGDSDIVLLEGLTNVGRE
;
A
#
# COMPACT_ATOMS: atom_id res chain seq x y z
N MET A 1 13.82 -8.97 -9.51
CA MET A 1 14.87 -9.62 -8.71
C MET A 1 15.11 -8.85 -7.41
N LEU A 2 15.00 -9.53 -6.27
CA LEU A 2 15.41 -9.08 -4.94
C LEU A 2 16.71 -9.78 -4.57
N LYS A 3 17.67 -9.01 -4.05
CA LYS A 3 18.94 -9.52 -3.50
C LYS A 3 19.10 -9.06 -2.06
N LYS A 4 19.75 -9.87 -1.24
CA LYS A 4 20.22 -9.51 0.10
C LYS A 4 21.72 -9.39 0.12
N VAL A 5 22.24 -8.46 0.91
CA VAL A 5 23.68 -8.22 1.08
C VAL A 5 23.97 -8.21 2.58
N PRO A 6 25.04 -8.89 3.05
CA PRO A 6 25.47 -8.79 4.44
C PRO A 6 25.82 -7.35 4.81
N ALA A 7 25.47 -6.92 6.03
CA ALA A 7 25.71 -5.54 6.49
C ALA A 7 27.20 -5.22 6.72
N ASP A 8 27.98 -6.25 7.06
CA ASP A 8 29.44 -6.25 7.16
C ASP A 8 30.14 -6.32 5.79
N GLY A 9 29.37 -6.42 4.70
CA GLY A 9 29.87 -6.52 3.34
C GLY A 9 30.02 -7.97 2.85
N GLY A 10 30.03 -8.16 1.53
CA GLY A 10 30.09 -9.47 0.90
C GLY A 10 29.26 -9.57 -0.38
N PRO A 11 29.27 -10.73 -1.06
CA PRO A 11 28.52 -10.92 -2.28
C PRO A 11 27.01 -10.87 -2.02
N ALA A 12 26.28 -10.22 -2.93
CA ALA A 12 24.83 -10.21 -2.89
C ALA A 12 24.26 -11.59 -3.23
N VAL A 13 23.33 -12.09 -2.41
CA VAL A 13 22.61 -13.35 -2.63
C VAL A 13 21.24 -13.04 -3.19
N THR A 14 20.86 -13.70 -4.28
CA THR A 14 19.51 -13.58 -4.85
C THR A 14 18.49 -14.26 -3.93
N VAL A 15 17.49 -13.51 -3.48
CA VAL A 15 16.38 -14.00 -2.65
C VAL A 15 15.16 -14.31 -3.51
N ARG A 16 14.85 -13.43 -4.48
CA ARG A 16 13.77 -13.66 -5.45
C ARG A 16 14.16 -13.23 -6.84
N THR A 17 13.70 -13.94 -7.85
CA THR A 17 13.94 -13.61 -9.26
C THR A 17 12.81 -12.78 -9.86
N GLU A 18 11.57 -13.01 -9.41
CA GLU A 18 10.37 -12.33 -9.91
C GLU A 18 10.44 -10.79 -9.78
N ARG A 19 9.62 -10.10 -10.60
CA ARG A 19 9.46 -8.65 -10.54
C ARG A 19 8.47 -8.32 -9.41
N LEU A 20 9.01 -7.79 -8.31
CA LEU A 20 8.22 -7.18 -7.23
C LEU A 20 8.20 -5.66 -7.40
N ARG A 21 7.16 -5.03 -6.83
CA ARG A 21 7.02 -3.57 -6.78
C ARG A 21 7.87 -2.97 -5.66
N ASN A 22 7.76 -3.53 -4.45
CA ASN A 22 8.55 -3.13 -3.30
C ASN A 22 8.57 -4.24 -2.24
N VAL A 23 9.56 -4.20 -1.35
CA VAL A 23 9.55 -4.97 -0.10
C VAL A 23 8.71 -4.20 0.93
N ILE A 24 7.93 -4.92 1.72
CA ILE A 24 7.15 -4.37 2.84
C ILE A 24 7.96 -4.48 4.12
N GLY A 25 8.54 -5.65 4.36
CA GLY A 25 9.40 -5.88 5.52
C GLY A 25 9.74 -7.35 5.70
N LEU A 26 10.56 -7.62 6.71
CA LEU A 26 10.94 -8.97 7.14
C LEU A 26 10.59 -9.09 8.64
N HIS A 27 10.02 -10.21 9.05
CA HIS A 27 9.89 -10.56 10.47
C HIS A 27 10.28 -12.02 10.68
N GLY A 28 11.30 -12.26 11.49
CA GLY A 28 11.97 -13.57 11.54
C GLY A 28 12.50 -13.95 10.15
N ALA A 29 12.15 -15.14 9.67
CA ALA A 29 12.49 -15.60 8.32
C ALA A 29 11.43 -15.26 7.25
N THR A 30 10.34 -14.57 7.63
CA THR A 30 9.23 -14.28 6.72
C THR A 30 9.42 -12.95 6.01
N LEU A 31 9.52 -12.98 4.67
CA LEU A 31 9.55 -11.81 3.81
C LEU A 31 8.15 -11.44 3.34
N TYR A 32 7.75 -10.19 3.57
CA TYR A 32 6.53 -9.59 3.04
C TYR A 32 6.88 -8.61 1.93
N TYR A 33 6.19 -8.70 0.80
CA TYR A 33 6.48 -7.88 -0.36
C TYR A 33 5.25 -7.70 -1.24
N LEU A 34 5.28 -6.67 -2.08
CA LEU A 34 4.18 -6.29 -2.95
C LEU A 34 4.53 -6.62 -4.40
N VAL A 35 3.58 -7.20 -5.13
CA VAL A 35 3.67 -7.45 -6.58
C VAL A 35 2.51 -6.74 -7.26
N GLU A 36 2.77 -6.10 -8.39
CA GLU A 36 1.75 -5.53 -9.26
C GLU A 36 1.50 -6.51 -10.40
N ARG A 37 0.23 -6.93 -10.57
CA ARG A 37 -0.13 -7.85 -11.64
C ARG A 37 -0.46 -7.09 -12.93
N PRO A 38 0.02 -7.56 -14.09
CA PRO A 38 -0.32 -6.96 -15.37
C PRO A 38 -1.82 -7.09 -15.67
N PHE A 39 -2.33 -6.16 -16.48
CA PHE A 39 -3.71 -5.98 -16.95
C PHE A 39 -4.27 -7.13 -17.81
N ILE A 40 -3.99 -8.39 -17.49
CA ILE A 40 -4.37 -9.54 -18.33
C ILE A 40 -5.88 -9.85 -18.19
N ASP A 41 -6.49 -9.50 -17.06
CA ASP A 41 -7.92 -9.71 -16.74
C ASP A 41 -8.71 -8.39 -16.59
N GLY A 42 -8.13 -7.25 -16.98
CA GLY A 42 -8.79 -5.94 -16.98
C GLY A 42 -8.83 -5.21 -15.63
N THR A 43 -8.34 -5.80 -14.54
CA THR A 43 -8.26 -5.14 -13.23
C THR A 43 -6.83 -5.19 -12.72
N PRO A 44 -6.07 -4.08 -12.74
CA PRO A 44 -4.76 -4.08 -12.09
C PRO A 44 -4.97 -4.37 -10.60
N GLU A 45 -4.23 -5.34 -10.08
CA GLU A 45 -4.30 -5.75 -8.67
C GLU A 45 -2.90 -5.75 -8.07
N PHE A 46 -2.80 -5.24 -6.85
CA PHE A 46 -1.62 -5.45 -6.03
C PHE A 46 -1.80 -6.72 -5.19
N GLU A 47 -0.83 -7.62 -5.25
CA GLU A 47 -0.76 -8.78 -4.37
C GLU A 47 0.25 -8.50 -3.24
N ILE A 48 -0.23 -8.58 -2.00
CA ILE A 48 0.64 -8.70 -0.85
C ILE A 48 1.00 -10.18 -0.72
N ARG A 49 2.29 -10.49 -0.81
CA ARG A 49 2.81 -11.86 -0.74
C ARG A 49 3.70 -12.03 0.47
N ALA A 50 3.75 -13.26 0.97
CA ALA A 50 4.65 -13.68 2.03
C ALA A 50 5.38 -14.95 1.63
N ALA A 51 6.65 -15.11 1.99
CA ALA A 51 7.25 -16.44 2.09
C ALA A 51 8.18 -16.60 3.27
N THR A 52 8.26 -17.85 3.72
CA THR A 52 9.04 -18.29 4.85
C THR A 52 9.70 -19.63 4.51
N PRO A 53 11.03 -19.74 4.51
CA PRO A 53 11.99 -18.63 4.53
C PRO A 53 11.83 -17.67 3.33
N GLU A 54 12.53 -16.55 3.38
CA GLU A 54 12.38 -15.42 2.44
C GLU A 54 12.58 -15.74 0.95
N ASP A 55 13.27 -16.84 0.63
CA ASP A 55 13.54 -17.38 -0.71
C ASP A 55 12.62 -18.55 -1.11
N ALA A 56 11.76 -19.00 -0.19
CA ALA A 56 10.81 -20.06 -0.44
C ALA A 56 9.66 -19.63 -1.37
N PRO A 57 8.88 -20.60 -1.90
CA PRO A 57 7.63 -20.31 -2.60
C PRO A 57 6.72 -19.40 -1.77
N PHE A 58 6.10 -18.42 -2.43
CA PHE A 58 5.23 -17.47 -1.75
C PHE A 58 3.81 -18.01 -1.59
N ARG A 59 3.10 -17.42 -0.63
CA ARG A 59 1.65 -17.41 -0.58
C ARG A 59 1.13 -15.99 -0.77
N VAL A 60 -0.01 -15.86 -1.44
CA VAL A 60 -0.73 -14.58 -1.51
C VAL A 60 -1.42 -14.38 -0.17
N LEU A 61 -1.10 -13.28 0.52
CA LEU A 61 -1.70 -12.91 1.79
C LEU A 61 -3.00 -12.13 1.59
N ALA A 62 -3.00 -11.19 0.64
CA ALA A 62 -4.17 -10.41 0.27
C ALA A 62 -4.00 -9.80 -1.13
N ARG A 63 -5.13 -9.44 -1.72
CA ARG A 63 -5.21 -8.66 -2.96
C ARG A 63 -5.82 -7.30 -2.68
N ILE A 64 -5.28 -6.26 -3.31
CA ILE A 64 -5.81 -4.90 -3.28
C ILE A 64 -6.19 -4.55 -4.72
N PRO A 65 -7.48 -4.41 -5.02
CA PRO A 65 -7.92 -3.87 -6.30
C PRO A 65 -7.35 -2.47 -6.49
N SER A 66 -6.89 -2.13 -7.70
CA SER A 66 -6.35 -0.78 -7.93
C SER A 66 -7.40 0.32 -7.77
N SER A 67 -8.69 0.01 -7.91
CA SER A 67 -9.78 0.94 -7.58
C SER A 67 -9.77 1.37 -6.10
N ARG A 68 -9.14 0.57 -5.23
CA ARG A 68 -8.96 0.88 -3.81
C ARG A 68 -7.56 1.37 -3.45
N ALA A 69 -6.66 1.49 -4.43
CA ALA A 69 -5.34 2.03 -4.20
C ALA A 69 -5.41 3.57 -4.14
N PRO A 70 -4.80 4.21 -3.13
CA PRO A 70 -4.79 5.67 -3.05
C PRO A 70 -4.01 6.26 -4.22
N ILE A 71 -4.68 7.03 -5.07
CA ILE A 71 -4.08 7.62 -6.29
C ILE A 71 -2.95 8.63 -5.99
N TRP A 72 -2.96 9.20 -4.79
CA TRP A 72 -1.97 10.18 -4.32
C TRP A 72 -0.75 9.54 -3.64
N GLN A 73 -0.72 8.20 -3.51
CA GLN A 73 0.33 7.48 -2.80
C GLN A 73 0.74 6.17 -3.48
N ILE A 74 1.97 5.75 -3.19
CA ILE A 74 2.42 4.40 -3.51
C ILE A 74 1.81 3.45 -2.48
N VAL A 75 1.07 2.42 -2.93
CA VAL A 75 0.71 1.26 -2.09
C VAL A 75 1.98 0.65 -1.49
N ASN A 76 2.16 0.80 -0.19
CA ASN A 76 3.30 0.30 0.57
C ASN A 76 2.87 0.12 2.03
N PRO A 77 2.31 -1.06 2.37
CA PRO A 77 1.87 -1.33 3.73
C PRO A 77 3.03 -1.23 4.72
N ALA A 78 2.74 -0.86 5.96
CA ALA A 78 3.71 -0.85 7.06
C ALA A 78 3.56 -2.12 7.92
N LEU A 79 4.62 -2.90 8.07
CA LEU A 79 4.67 -4.08 8.94
C LEU A 79 4.78 -3.68 10.41
N SER A 80 3.94 -4.28 11.26
CA SER A 80 4.03 -4.11 12.71
C SER A 80 5.33 -4.72 13.26
N PRO A 81 5.90 -4.19 14.36
CA PRO A 81 7.14 -4.72 14.95
C PRO A 81 7.07 -6.21 15.32
N ASP A 82 5.90 -6.70 15.70
CA ASP A 82 5.64 -8.11 16.05
C ASP A 82 5.30 -9.00 14.84
N GLY A 83 5.32 -8.42 13.63
CA GLY A 83 5.06 -9.11 12.38
C GLY A 83 3.62 -9.60 12.17
N LYS A 84 2.67 -9.29 13.07
CA LYS A 84 1.30 -9.83 13.01
C LYS A 84 0.36 -9.02 12.13
N TRP A 85 0.70 -7.78 11.80
CA TRP A 85 -0.17 -6.86 11.09
C TRP A 85 0.56 -6.06 10.01
N LEU A 86 -0.14 -5.77 8.92
CA LEU A 86 0.23 -4.76 7.93
C LEU A 86 -0.78 -3.62 7.97
N ALA A 87 -0.34 -2.39 8.20
CA ALA A 87 -1.19 -1.20 8.10
C ALA A 87 -1.15 -0.63 6.67
N GLN A 88 -2.30 -0.36 6.07
CA GLN A 88 -2.41 0.18 4.71
C GLN A 88 -3.59 1.16 4.63
N ALA A 89 -3.37 2.27 3.94
CA ALA A 89 -4.43 3.19 3.54
C ALA A 89 -5.15 2.62 2.30
N LEU A 90 -6.48 2.46 2.35
CA LEU A 90 -7.30 2.02 1.22
C LEU A 90 -8.36 3.07 0.94
N THR A 91 -8.64 3.29 -0.34
CA THR A 91 -9.55 4.33 -0.82
C THR A 91 -10.85 3.70 -1.30
N ASP A 92 -11.99 4.26 -0.92
CA ASP A 92 -13.31 3.89 -1.39
C ASP A 92 -14.03 5.20 -1.76
N GLY A 93 -14.29 5.39 -3.06
CA GLY A 93 -14.74 6.69 -3.58
C GLY A 93 -13.67 7.77 -3.34
N PHE A 94 -14.04 8.83 -2.61
CA PHE A 94 -13.14 9.93 -2.25
C PHE A 94 -12.54 9.78 -0.84
N THR A 95 -12.93 8.75 -0.10
CA THR A 95 -12.51 8.55 1.28
C THR A 95 -11.37 7.54 1.35
N THR A 96 -10.30 7.87 2.05
CA THR A 96 -9.22 6.93 2.38
C THR A 96 -9.22 6.62 3.86
N ASN A 97 -9.46 5.35 4.20
CA ASN A 97 -9.42 4.84 5.56
C ASN A 97 -8.14 4.03 5.82
N LEU A 98 -7.79 3.88 7.09
CA LEU A 98 -6.73 2.97 7.53
C LEU A 98 -7.29 1.59 7.78
N TRP A 99 -6.56 0.59 7.29
CA TRP A 99 -6.87 -0.82 7.44
C TRP A 99 -5.66 -1.58 7.97
N ALA A 100 -5.91 -2.60 8.78
CA ALA A 100 -4.92 -3.54 9.25
C ALA A 100 -5.20 -4.93 8.65
N LEU A 101 -4.21 -5.51 7.97
CA LEU A 101 -4.25 -6.86 7.44
C LEU A 101 -3.52 -7.81 8.38
N SER A 102 -4.19 -8.86 8.85
CA SER A 102 -3.55 -9.92 9.63
C SER A 102 -2.59 -10.72 8.76
N THR A 103 -1.31 -10.81 9.16
CA THR A 103 -0.31 -11.60 8.43
C THR A 103 -0.53 -13.10 8.57
N THR A 104 -1.21 -13.54 9.62
CA THR A 104 -1.57 -14.95 9.82
C THR A 104 -2.77 -15.35 8.96
N THR A 105 -3.86 -14.59 9.04
CA THR A 105 -5.15 -15.01 8.47
C THR A 105 -5.45 -14.42 7.09
N GLY A 106 -4.73 -13.37 6.66
CA GLY A 106 -5.05 -12.65 5.44
C GLY A 106 -6.32 -11.81 5.52
N LYS A 107 -6.93 -11.66 6.70
CA LYS A 107 -8.15 -10.89 6.91
C LYS A 107 -7.84 -9.42 7.16
N TRP A 108 -8.60 -8.55 6.49
CA TRP A 108 -8.59 -7.10 6.70
C TRP A 108 -9.49 -6.70 7.86
N ARG A 109 -9.04 -5.72 8.65
CA ARG A 109 -9.80 -5.03 9.69
C ARG A 109 -9.71 -3.52 9.43
N GLN A 110 -10.85 -2.87 9.27
CA GLN A 110 -10.91 -1.41 9.19
C GLN A 110 -10.57 -0.81 10.56
N ILE A 111 -9.70 0.21 10.58
CA ILE A 111 -9.22 0.86 11.81
C ILE A 111 -9.85 2.24 11.97
N THR A 112 -10.01 2.98 10.87
CA THR A 112 -10.73 4.25 10.85
C THR A 112 -11.95 4.14 9.96
N ASP A 113 -12.99 4.91 10.29
CA ASP A 113 -14.13 5.12 9.42
C ASP A 113 -14.44 6.61 9.34
N PHE A 114 -14.05 7.22 8.23
CA PHE A 114 -14.31 8.63 7.96
C PHE A 114 -15.63 8.88 7.21
N GLY A 115 -16.42 7.83 6.91
CA GLY A 115 -17.67 7.93 6.17
C GLY A 115 -17.46 8.43 4.73
N GLU A 116 -18.34 9.32 4.28
CA GLU A 116 -18.31 9.87 2.91
C GLU A 116 -17.50 11.18 2.79
N ARG A 117 -16.76 11.55 3.85
CA ARG A 117 -15.91 12.74 3.82
C ARG A 117 -14.76 12.56 2.84
N ALA A 118 -14.37 13.62 2.14
CA ALA A 118 -13.21 13.65 1.25
C ALA A 118 -11.87 13.62 2.03
N THR A 119 -11.72 12.63 2.90
CA THR A 119 -10.56 12.42 3.75
C THR A 119 -9.52 11.62 3.00
N PHE A 120 -8.27 12.05 3.05
CA PHE A 120 -7.14 11.31 2.55
C PHE A 120 -6.02 11.18 3.59
N ILE A 121 -5.29 10.08 3.50
CA ILE A 121 -4.08 9.87 4.29
C ILE A 121 -2.93 10.48 3.50
N ALA A 122 -2.39 11.59 3.98
CA ALA A 122 -1.46 12.44 3.23
C ALA A 122 -0.02 11.88 3.18
N ARG A 123 0.37 11.04 4.14
CA ARG A 123 1.70 10.43 4.23
C ARG A 123 1.63 8.92 4.44
N ARG A 124 2.75 8.22 4.23
CA ARG A 124 2.85 6.79 4.61
C ARG A 124 2.56 6.64 6.10
N VAL A 125 1.80 5.60 6.43
CA VAL A 125 1.55 5.23 7.83
C VAL A 125 2.76 4.55 8.44
N SER A 126 2.89 4.63 9.76
CA SER A 126 3.94 3.94 10.51
C SER A 126 3.41 3.36 11.82
N TRP A 127 4.01 2.27 12.27
CA TRP A 127 3.77 1.73 13.60
C TRP A 127 4.73 2.37 14.61
N SER A 128 4.25 2.57 15.83
CA SER A 128 5.16 2.80 16.96
C SER A 128 6.04 1.57 17.19
N SER A 129 7.24 1.78 17.75
CA SER A 129 8.21 0.70 17.99
C SER A 129 7.70 -0.37 18.96
N ASP A 130 6.80 0.00 19.88
CA ASP A 130 6.13 -0.92 20.80
C ASP A 130 4.91 -1.64 20.19
N GLY A 131 4.56 -1.32 18.93
CA GLY A 131 3.44 -1.90 18.20
C GLY A 131 2.06 -1.48 18.69
N ARG A 132 1.95 -0.52 19.62
CA ARG A 132 0.68 -0.12 20.24
C ARG A 132 -0.05 1.00 19.52
N SER A 133 0.60 1.68 18.58
CA SER A 133 0.04 2.84 17.90
C SER A 133 0.36 2.84 16.41
N ILE A 134 -0.53 3.45 15.63
CA ILE A 134 -0.32 3.76 14.21
C ILE A 134 -0.34 5.28 14.08
N LEU A 135 0.68 5.84 13.44
CA LEU A 135 0.75 7.26 13.14
C LEU A 135 0.36 7.48 11.67
N ALA A 136 -0.52 8.44 11.44
CA ALA A 136 -0.99 8.83 10.11
C ALA A 136 -1.19 10.36 10.05
N ALA A 137 -0.80 10.95 8.92
CA ALA A 137 -1.17 12.33 8.59
C ALA A 137 -2.51 12.28 7.84
N VAL A 138 -3.56 12.82 8.44
CA VAL A 138 -4.91 12.84 7.88
C VAL A 138 -5.22 14.26 7.42
N ALA A 139 -5.77 14.39 6.22
CA ALA A 139 -6.23 15.66 5.69
C ALA A 139 -7.61 15.47 5.05
N GLU A 140 -8.40 16.54 5.03
CA GLU A 140 -9.69 16.59 4.37
C GLU A 140 -9.57 17.57 3.21
N GLY A 141 -9.96 17.13 2.02
CA GLY A 141 -9.96 17.94 0.82
C GLY A 141 -11.27 18.70 0.69
N ASP A 142 -11.18 19.96 0.30
CA ASP A 142 -12.31 20.73 -0.18
C ASP A 142 -12.17 20.92 -1.70
N SER A 143 -13.28 21.04 -2.40
CA SER A 143 -13.28 21.18 -3.86
C SER A 143 -14.46 22.03 -4.30
N ASP A 144 -14.15 23.11 -5.01
CA ASP A 144 -15.13 23.98 -5.64
C ASP A 144 -15.23 23.70 -7.15
N ILE A 145 -16.42 23.92 -7.70
CA ILE A 145 -16.65 23.95 -9.14
C ILE A 145 -16.72 25.42 -9.57
N VAL A 146 -15.82 25.82 -10.47
CA VAL A 146 -15.78 27.17 -11.03
C VAL A 146 -16.14 27.17 -12.52
N LEU A 147 -16.97 28.14 -12.93
CA LEU A 147 -17.23 28.42 -14.34
C LEU A 147 -16.31 29.55 -14.80
N LEU A 148 -15.62 29.35 -15.90
CA LEU A 148 -14.80 30.37 -16.56
C LEU A 148 -15.42 30.69 -17.92
N GLU A 149 -15.95 31.91 -18.07
CA GLU A 149 -16.54 32.38 -19.33
C GLU A 149 -15.54 33.22 -20.14
N GLY A 150 -15.72 33.25 -21.47
CA GLY A 150 -14.91 34.09 -22.36
C GLY A 150 -13.46 33.65 -22.53
N LEU A 151 -13.13 32.39 -22.23
CA LEU A 151 -11.79 31.83 -22.42
C LEU A 151 -11.36 31.73 -23.89
N THR A 152 -12.33 31.80 -24.82
CA THR A 152 -12.06 31.85 -26.25
C THR A 152 -12.87 32.98 -26.88
N ASN A 153 -12.32 33.58 -27.94
CA ASN A 153 -13.01 34.61 -28.75
C ASN A 153 -13.89 33.99 -29.84
N VAL A 154 -14.33 32.74 -29.68
CA VAL A 154 -15.20 32.11 -30.68
C VAL A 154 -16.56 32.79 -30.63
N GLY A 155 -16.79 33.73 -31.56
CA GLY A 155 -18.07 34.44 -31.73
C GLY A 155 -18.09 35.94 -31.37
N ARG A 156 -16.95 36.59 -31.11
CA ARG A 156 -16.88 38.07 -31.11
C ARG A 156 -16.44 38.55 -32.50
N GLU A 157 -17.42 38.81 -33.37
CA GLU A 157 -17.30 39.82 -34.44
C GLU A 157 -17.52 41.22 -33.88
#